data_AF-A0A935K4U7-F1
#
_entry.id   AF-A0A935K4U7-F1
#
_cell.length_a   1.000
_cell.length_b   1.000
_cell.length_c   1.000
_cell.angle_alpha   90.00
_cell.angle_beta   90.00
_cell.angle_gamma   90.00
#
_symmetry.space_group_name_H-M   'P 1'
#
loop_
_entity.id
_entity.type
_entity.pdbx_description
1 polymer ?
#
loop_
_entity_poly.entity_id
_entity_poly.type
_entity_poly.pdbx_seq_one_letter_code
_entity_poly.pdbx_strand_id
1 'polypeptide(L)'
;MSSWTEGYVAEIPYTPAITELSPALLALNLAIRNVRAPDLTGALNYYELGFGMGLSLLTHAAAFPNIHFYGTDFNPASAAHAQELATTGA
;
A
#
# COMPACT_ATOMS: atom_id res chain seq x y z
N MET A 1 -30.74 11.09 2.40
CA MET A 1 -29.49 10.44 2.84
C MET A 1 -28.69 10.20 1.58
N SER A 2 -27.68 11.02 1.29
CA SER A 2 -26.78 10.77 0.16
C SER A 2 -26.14 9.40 0.36
N SER A 3 -26.17 8.54 -0.68
CA SER A 3 -25.40 7.31 -0.60
C SER A 3 -23.93 7.72 -0.54
N TRP A 4 -23.13 7.11 0.34
CA TRP A 4 -21.69 7.40 0.45
C TRP A 4 -20.92 7.14 -0.87
N THR A 5 -21.59 6.50 -1.83
CA THR A 5 -21.14 6.18 -3.19
C THR A 5 -21.47 7.26 -4.22
N GLU A 6 -22.09 8.39 -3.86
CA GLU A 6 -22.49 9.44 -4.81
C GLU A 6 -21.25 10.06 -5.50
N GLY A 7 -20.82 9.44 -6.61
CA GLY A 7 -19.62 9.77 -7.37
C GLY A 7 -18.47 8.76 -7.30
N TYR A 8 -18.58 7.67 -6.52
CA TYR A 8 -17.53 6.66 -6.37
C TYR A 8 -17.97 5.30 -6.92
N VAL A 9 -17.25 4.78 -7.91
CA VAL A 9 -17.52 3.47 -8.51
C VAL A 9 -17.01 2.38 -7.55
N ALA A 10 -17.89 1.87 -6.70
CA ALA A 10 -17.57 0.80 -5.75
C ALA A 10 -17.76 -0.63 -6.33
N GLU A 11 -18.31 -0.73 -7.55
CA GLU A 11 -18.69 -2.02 -8.16
C GLU A 11 -17.53 -2.76 -8.83
N ILE A 12 -16.39 -2.10 -9.06
CA ILE A 12 -15.21 -2.70 -9.67
C ILE A 12 -14.15 -2.91 -8.58
N PRO A 13 -13.74 -4.16 -8.30
CA PRO A 13 -12.63 -4.43 -7.40
C PRO A 13 -11.34 -3.77 -7.89
N TYR A 14 -10.57 -3.21 -6.96
CA TYR A 14 -9.25 -2.66 -7.27
C TYR A 14 -8.30 -3.73 -7.79
N THR A 15 -7.31 -3.32 -8.59
CA THR A 15 -6.20 -4.19 -8.98
C THR A 15 -5.55 -4.76 -7.71
N PRO A 16 -5.37 -6.09 -7.60
CA PRO A 16 -5.01 -6.70 -6.34
C PRO A 16 -3.62 -6.26 -5.84
N ALA A 17 -2.63 -6.10 -6.71
CA ALA A 17 -1.30 -5.64 -6.31
C ALA A 17 -0.66 -4.74 -7.37
N ILE A 18 0.08 -3.73 -6.92
CA ILE A 18 0.89 -2.83 -7.75
C ILE A 18 2.33 -2.98 -7.30
N THR A 19 3.15 -3.65 -8.11
CA THR A 19 4.55 -3.97 -7.75
C THR A 19 5.43 -2.73 -7.78
N GLU A 20 5.08 -1.77 -8.65
CA GLU A 20 5.79 -0.51 -8.88
C GLU A 20 5.85 0.38 -7.64
N LEU A 21 4.98 0.14 -6.65
CA LEU A 21 4.97 0.83 -5.36
C LEU A 21 6.03 0.29 -4.37
N SER A 22 6.76 -0.77 -4.72
CA SER A 22 7.79 -1.35 -3.87
C SER A 22 8.84 -0.32 -3.45
N PRO A 23 9.19 -0.20 -2.15
CA PRO A 23 10.27 0.65 -1.68
C PRO A 23 11.60 0.42 -2.42
N ALA A 24 11.90 -0.83 -2.79
CA ALA A 24 13.11 -1.17 -3.55
C ALA A 24 13.07 -0.64 -4.98
N LEU A 25 11.94 -0.73 -5.68
CA LEU A 25 11.80 -0.17 -7.04
C LEU A 25 11.86 1.36 -7.01
N LEU A 26 11.24 2.00 -6.01
CA LEU A 26 11.35 3.44 -5.82
C LEU A 26 12.81 3.86 -5.58
N ALA A 27 13.53 3.18 -4.69
CA ALA A 27 14.94 3.45 -4.42
C ALA A 27 15.83 3.22 -5.66
N LEU A 28 15.57 2.16 -6.43
CA LEU A 28 16.26 1.88 -7.69
C LEU A 28 16.06 3.01 -8.71
N ASN A 29 14.82 3.47 -8.88
CA ASN A 29 14.50 4.57 -9.79
C ASN A 29 15.21 5.87 -9.39
N LEU A 30 15.27 6.19 -8.09
CA LEU A 30 16.05 7.32 -7.59
C LEU A 30 17.54 7.16 -7.90
N ALA A 31 18.10 5.98 -7.67
CA ALA A 31 19.50 5.67 -7.94
C ALA A 31 19.86 5.82 -9.43
N ILE A 32 19.00 5.34 -10.34
CA ILE A 32 19.16 5.53 -11.80
C ILE A 32 19.24 7.02 -12.16
N ARG A 33 18.56 7.88 -11.39
CA ARG A 33 18.56 9.34 -11.57
C ARG A 33 19.63 10.06 -10.77
N ASN A 34 20.57 9.34 -10.14
CA ASN A 34 21.57 9.88 -9.22
C ASN A 34 20.97 10.69 -8.06
N VAL A 35 19.76 10.35 -7.63
CA VAL A 35 19.11 10.92 -6.45
C VAL A 35 19.27 9.94 -5.30
N ARG A 36 19.70 10.43 -4.13
CA ARG A 36 19.85 9.59 -2.94
C ARG A 36 18.47 9.16 -2.43
N ALA A 37 18.24 7.85 -2.38
CA ALA A 37 17.06 7.26 -1.76
C ALA A 37 17.19 7.23 -0.22
N PRO A 38 16.06 7.12 0.50
CA PRO A 38 16.07 6.74 1.92
C PRO A 38 16.79 5.41 2.14
N ASP A 39 17.41 5.26 3.31
CA ASP A 39 18.05 4.00 3.70
C ASP A 39 17.00 2.95 4.06
N LEU A 40 16.75 2.02 3.13
CA LEU A 40 15.76 0.95 3.32
C LEU A 40 16.13 -0.06 4.40
N THR A 41 17.36 -0.03 4.93
CA THR A 41 17.76 -0.88 6.08
C THR A 41 17.46 -0.22 7.43
N GLY A 42 17.18 1.08 7.44
CA GLY A 42 16.84 1.86 8.62
C GLY A 42 15.35 1.83 8.97
N ALA A 43 14.99 2.41 10.11
CA ALA A 43 13.59 2.60 10.49
C ALA A 43 12.97 3.71 9.63
N LEU A 44 11.98 3.36 8.82
CA LEU A 44 11.25 4.28 7.94
C LEU A 44 9.74 4.17 8.16
N ASN A 45 9.01 5.19 7.70
CA ASN A 45 7.56 5.15 7.58
C ASN A 45 7.21 5.17 6.09
N TYR A 46 6.36 4.25 5.66
CA TYR A 46 5.80 4.18 4.31
C TYR A 46 4.29 4.38 4.38
N TYR A 47 3.73 5.14 3.45
CA TYR A 47 2.30 5.43 3.41
C TYR A 47 1.72 5.18 2.02
N GLU A 48 0.67 4.36 1.93
CA GLU A 48 -0.07 4.08 0.70
C GLU A 48 -1.48 4.70 0.76
N LEU A 49 -1.73 5.66 -0.14
CA LEU A 49 -3.04 6.27 -0.31
C LEU A 49 -3.84 5.50 -1.36
N GLY A 50 -5.00 4.98 -0.96
CA GLY A 50 -5.84 4.17 -1.85
C GLY A 50 -5.25 2.79 -2.08
N PHE A 51 -4.97 2.05 -1.01
CA PHE A 51 -4.34 0.73 -1.08
C PHE A 51 -5.23 -0.36 -1.70
N GLY A 52 -6.51 -0.08 -1.99
CA GLY A 52 -7.42 -1.03 -2.60
C GLY A 52 -7.58 -2.30 -1.76
N MET A 53 -7.27 -3.45 -2.32
CA MET A 53 -7.32 -4.72 -1.58
C MET A 53 -6.20 -4.88 -0.51
N GLY A 54 -5.22 -3.96 -0.47
CA GLY A 54 -4.16 -3.95 0.54
C GLY A 54 -3.02 -4.95 0.29
N LEU A 55 -3.07 -5.70 -0.81
CA LEU A 55 -2.09 -6.76 -1.11
C LEU A 55 -0.68 -6.20 -1.37
N SER A 56 -0.54 -5.08 -2.11
CA SER A 56 0.74 -4.37 -2.28
C SER A 56 1.29 -3.92 -0.93
N LEU A 57 0.49 -3.17 -0.18
CA LEU A 57 0.86 -2.62 1.13
C LEU A 57 1.37 -3.70 2.09
N LEU A 58 0.62 -4.81 2.23
CA LEU A 58 0.96 -5.89 3.14
C LEU A 58 2.15 -6.73 2.66
N THR A 59 2.26 -6.97 1.35
CA THR A 59 3.42 -7.66 0.79
C THR A 59 4.71 -6.87 1.05
N HIS A 60 4.67 -5.55 0.84
CA HIS A 60 5.82 -4.69 1.16
C HIS A 60 6.09 -4.65 2.66
N ALA A 61 5.06 -4.60 3.52
CA ALA A 61 5.23 -4.69 4.96
C ALA A 61 5.92 -5.98 5.42
N ALA A 62 5.55 -7.13 4.82
CA ALA A 62 6.19 -8.40 5.09
C ALA A 62 7.65 -8.45 4.59
N ALA A 63 7.94 -7.84 3.43
CA ALA A 63 9.28 -7.82 2.84
C ALA A 63 10.26 -6.87 3.55
N PHE A 64 9.77 -5.81 4.19
CA PHE A 64 10.58 -4.79 4.87
C PHE A 64 10.19 -4.67 6.36
N PRO A 65 10.54 -5.65 7.21
CA PRO A 65 10.10 -5.72 8.61
C PRO A 65 10.62 -4.57 9.50
N ASN A 66 11.64 -3.84 9.05
CA ASN A 66 12.19 -2.66 9.71
C ASN A 66 11.42 -1.35 9.40
N ILE A 67 10.47 -1.38 8.46
CA ILE A 67 9.70 -0.21 8.02
C ILE A 67 8.27 -0.31 8.57
N HIS A 68 7.73 0.81 9.07
CA HIS A 68 6.33 0.90 9.47
C HIS A 68 5.46 1.31 8.28
N PHE A 69 4.50 0.45 7.93
CA PHE A 69 3.59 0.69 6.82
C PHE A 69 2.24 1.19 7.32
N TYR A 70 1.78 2.26 6.70
CA TYR A 70 0.49 2.89 6.94
C TYR A 70 -0.29 2.94 5.62
N GLY A 71 -1.61 2.87 5.71
CA GLY A 71 -2.44 3.01 4.52
C GLY A 71 -3.82 3.51 4.87
N THR A 72 -4.45 4.21 3.94
CA THR A 72 -5.86 4.61 4.03
C THR A 72 -6.55 4.36 2.70
N ASP A 73 -7.77 3.84 2.75
CA ASP A 73 -8.63 3.70 1.58
C ASP A 73 -9.99 4.32 1.88
N PHE A 74 -10.68 4.79 0.84
CA PHE A 74 -12.01 5.36 0.97
C PHE A 74 -13.08 4.29 1.16
N ASN A 75 -12.91 3.11 0.56
CA ASN A 75 -13.87 2.01 0.63
C ASN A 75 -13.73 1.25 1.96
N PRO A 76 -14.75 1.24 2.84
CA PRO A 76 -14.69 0.49 4.09
C PRO A 76 -14.48 -1.03 3.89
N ALA A 77 -14.97 -1.60 2.79
CA ALA A 77 -14.78 -3.01 2.48
C ALA A 77 -13.31 -3.34 2.18
N SER A 78 -12.61 -2.44 1.47
CA SER A 78 -11.17 -2.52 1.24
C SER A 78 -10.39 -2.53 2.55
N ALA A 79 -10.72 -1.60 3.46
CA ALA A 79 -10.07 -1.54 4.77
C ALA A 79 -10.33 -2.79 5.62
N ALA A 80 -11.56 -3.29 5.64
CA ALA A 80 -11.89 -4.53 6.34
C ALA A 80 -11.11 -5.73 5.79
N HIS A 81 -11.05 -5.88 4.46
CA HIS A 81 -10.32 -6.95 3.80
C HIS A 81 -8.81 -6.90 4.09
N ALA A 82 -8.19 -5.72 4.01
CA ALA A 82 -6.77 -5.56 4.32
C ALA A 82 -6.45 -5.90 5.79
N GLN A 83 -7.34 -5.54 6.73
CA GLN A 83 -7.18 -5.91 8.14
C GLN A 83 -7.27 -7.43 8.35
N GLU A 84 -8.24 -8.08 7.71
CA GLU A 84 -8.36 -9.55 7.74
C GLU A 84 -7.08 -10.22 7.20
N LEU A 85 -6.60 -9.78 6.04
CA LEU A 85 -5.39 -10.30 5.42
C LEU A 85 -4.15 -10.10 6.31
N ALA A 86 -4.02 -8.94 6.97
CA ALA A 86 -2.92 -8.67 7.89
C ALA A 86 -2.90 -9.61 9.10
N THR A 87 -4.06 -10.05 9.58
CA THR A 87 -4.17 -10.94 10.75
C THR A 87 -4.04 -12.42 10.41
N THR A 88 -4.40 -12.82 9.20
CA THR A 88 -4.43 -14.24 8.79
C THR A 88 -3.05 -14.74 8.33
N GLY A 89 -2.12 -13.82 8.05
CA GLY A 89 -0.81 -14.12 7.49
C GLY A 89 -0.89 -14.30 5.98
N ALA A 90 -0.17 -13.47 5.24
CA ALA A 90 0.06 -13.66 3.80
C ALA A 90 1.10 -14.77 3.56
#